data_AF-A0A7X1CEJ3-F1
#
_entry.id   AF-A0A7X1CEJ3-F1
#
_cell.length_a   1.000
_cell.length_b   1.000
_cell.length_c   1.000
_cell.angle_alpha   90.00
_cell.angle_beta   90.00
_cell.angle_gamma   90.00
#
_symmetry.space_group_name_H-M   'P 1'
#
loop_
_entity.id
_entity.type
_entity.pdbx_description
1 polymer ?
#
loop_
_entity_poly.entity_id
_entity_poly.type
_entity_poly.pdbx_seq_one_letter_code
_entity_poly.pdbx_strand_id
1 'polypeptide(L)'
;MNLYRDLSYYSDQHYENAKNIGWCKSDNHFGKSSNIDKDLIRNLWEFIKRPVNKTRGGMRIESVEYNNEKLNLGFSEIRVLDSNGRRYAAPDLLFHSIINGNYQPPQCFIDAVMDGPKPGTKVYEDYLSRYRQEMLWGESEEVIKISNRLTSCVLNGDIDGLFGFLDNSKSFIDIITENGSLLNTAIIAGKTDIARKLIEKGINIDKFSGSELNSAIDNNETEIVELLLIKGIFINVASMSTNPLFKAIVSNNIEVVELLLNHGIDVSTSYSNEFVRDMTALDMAKKYNNTKILKLLEA
;
A
#
# COMPACT_ATOMS: atom_id res chain seq x y z
N MET A 1 11.93 7.96 -3.42
CA MET A 1 11.07 6.76 -3.26
C MET A 1 10.36 6.90 -1.92
N ASN A 2 9.13 7.44 -1.93
CA ASN A 2 8.32 7.62 -0.73
C ASN A 2 7.82 6.24 -0.30
N LEU A 3 8.62 5.51 0.48
CA LEU A 3 8.12 4.27 1.05
C LEU A 3 7.04 4.64 2.07
N TYR A 4 5.84 4.24 1.71
CA TYR A 4 4.58 4.28 2.45
C TYR A 4 4.45 5.38 3.50
N ARG A 5 3.71 6.42 3.14
CA ARG A 5 3.28 7.45 4.10
C ARG A 5 2.61 6.79 5.29
N ASP A 6 2.90 7.31 6.49
CA ASP A 6 2.21 6.88 7.69
C ASP A 6 0.69 6.86 7.50
N LEU A 7 0.06 5.81 8.00
CA LEU A 7 -1.37 5.56 7.94
C LEU A 7 -1.94 5.23 6.55
N SER A 8 -1.11 5.10 5.50
CA SER A 8 -1.50 4.38 4.29
C SER A 8 -1.63 2.88 4.56
N TYR A 9 -2.35 2.13 3.73
CA TYR A 9 -2.41 0.67 3.91
C TYR A 9 -1.14 -0.02 3.40
N TYR A 10 -0.74 -1.06 4.12
CA TYR A 10 0.39 -1.91 3.77
C TYR A 10 0.09 -2.71 2.49
N SER A 11 1.00 -2.62 1.52
CA SER A 11 0.90 -3.30 0.23
C SER A 11 2.27 -3.61 -0.37
N ASP A 12 3.31 -3.80 0.46
CA ASP A 12 4.67 -3.97 -0.02
C ASP A 12 4.93 -5.38 -0.55
N GLN A 13 4.77 -6.37 0.33
CA GLN A 13 4.95 -7.78 -0.02
C GLN A 13 3.62 -8.46 -0.38
N HIS A 14 2.53 -7.95 0.20
CA HIS A 14 1.18 -8.50 0.09
C HIS A 14 0.17 -7.43 0.52
N TYR A 15 -1.10 -7.66 0.20
CA TYR A 15 -2.19 -6.82 0.67
C TYR A 15 -2.61 -7.24 2.08
N GLU A 16 -2.54 -6.29 3.02
CA GLU A 16 -2.94 -6.50 4.39
C GLU A 16 -3.74 -5.28 4.87
N ASN A 17 -4.73 -5.54 5.71
CA ASN A 17 -5.47 -4.48 6.38
C ASN A 17 -4.72 -4.04 7.64
N ALA A 18 -3.50 -3.54 7.41
CA ALA A 18 -2.61 -2.90 8.36
C ALA A 18 -2.14 -1.55 7.83
N LYS A 19 -1.86 -0.62 8.73
CA LYS A 19 -1.40 0.73 8.42
C LYS A 19 0.11 0.85 8.50
N ASN A 20 0.73 1.41 7.47
CA ASN A 20 2.16 1.67 7.44
C ASN A 20 2.56 2.70 8.49
N ILE A 21 3.69 2.46 9.15
CA ILE A 21 4.31 3.38 10.11
C ILE A 21 5.83 3.36 9.92
N GLY A 22 6.43 4.54 9.71
CA GLY A 22 7.88 4.73 9.81
C GLY A 22 8.71 4.13 8.68
N TRP A 23 8.15 3.92 7.49
CA TRP A 23 8.82 3.29 6.36
C TRP A 23 9.77 4.20 5.55
N CYS A 24 10.11 5.41 6.03
CA CYS A 24 10.85 6.39 5.23
C CYS A 24 12.31 6.04 4.91
N LYS A 25 12.72 6.46 3.71
CA LYS A 25 14.12 6.40 3.21
C LYS A 25 14.93 7.68 3.39
N SER A 26 14.32 8.83 3.72
CA SER A 26 15.04 10.11 3.82
C SER A 26 14.85 10.78 5.17
N ASP A 27 15.95 11.28 5.73
CA ASP A 27 16.10 11.80 7.09
C ASP A 27 15.35 13.13 7.38
N ASN A 28 14.37 13.54 6.56
CA ASN A 28 13.90 14.93 6.52
C ASN A 28 12.37 15.18 6.59
N HIS A 29 11.51 14.19 6.82
CA HIS A 29 10.05 14.42 6.76
C HIS A 29 9.25 14.03 7.99
N PHE A 30 9.91 13.65 9.08
CA PHE A 30 9.21 13.35 10.31
C PHE A 30 9.63 14.31 11.41
N GLY A 31 8.64 14.79 12.16
CA GLY A 31 8.88 15.76 13.22
C GLY A 31 9.94 15.25 14.19
N LYS A 32 10.85 16.14 14.60
CA LYS A 32 11.83 15.81 15.63
C LYS A 32 11.11 15.62 16.96
N SER A 33 11.37 14.51 17.63
CA SER A 33 10.86 14.28 18.99
C SER A 33 11.82 14.88 20.00
N SER A 34 11.32 15.70 20.92
CA SER A 34 12.12 16.34 21.98
C SER A 34 11.95 15.70 23.36
N ASN A 35 10.99 14.80 23.53
CA ASN A 35 10.76 14.08 24.79
C ASN A 35 10.14 12.70 24.52
N ILE A 36 10.99 11.68 24.49
CA ILE A 36 10.58 10.31 24.16
C ILE A 36 10.17 9.59 25.45
N ASP A 37 8.92 9.14 25.51
CA ASP A 37 8.39 8.40 26.66
C ASP A 37 9.15 7.07 26.86
N LYS A 38 9.67 6.86 28.08
CA LYS A 38 10.43 5.64 28.43
C LYS A 38 9.56 4.39 28.38
N ASP A 39 8.28 4.51 28.70
CA ASP A 39 7.35 3.39 28.66
C ASP A 39 7.02 3.00 27.21
N LEU A 40 6.92 3.99 26.31
CA LEU A 40 6.81 3.76 24.87
C LEU A 40 8.00 2.96 24.35
N ILE A 41 9.23 3.38 24.70
CA ILE A 41 10.46 2.70 24.29
C ILE A 41 10.51 1.27 24.84
N ARG A 42 10.18 1.09 26.13
CA ARG A 42 10.14 -0.24 26.75
C ARG A 42 9.15 -1.15 26.05
N ASN A 43 7.94 -0.67 25.78
CA ASN A 43 6.90 -1.46 25.13
C ASN A 43 7.24 -1.77 23.66
N LEU A 44 7.77 -0.80 22.92
CA LEU A 44 8.18 -0.99 21.53
C LEU A 44 9.33 -1.99 21.40
N TRP A 45 10.25 -2.02 22.37
CA TRP A 45 11.34 -3.01 22.42
C TRP A 45 10.82 -4.45 22.38
N GLU A 46 9.68 -4.74 23.05
CA GLU A 46 9.09 -6.08 23.03
C GLU A 46 8.56 -6.50 21.65
N PHE A 47 8.06 -5.54 20.85
CA PHE A 47 7.63 -5.82 19.48
C PHE A 47 8.80 -6.11 18.55
N ILE A 48 9.86 -5.29 18.59
CA ILE A 48 11.03 -5.46 17.68
C ILE A 48 11.83 -6.74 17.95
N LYS A 49 11.71 -7.33 19.15
CA LYS A 49 12.28 -8.66 19.42
C LYS A 49 11.57 -9.80 18.70
N ARG A 50 10.34 -9.58 18.23
CA ARG A 50 9.48 -10.62 17.64
C ARG A 50 8.91 -10.18 16.28
N PRO A 51 9.78 -9.89 15.29
CA PRO A 51 9.32 -9.53 13.96
C PRO A 51 8.62 -10.72 13.29
N VAL A 52 7.54 -10.43 12.56
CA VAL A 52 6.76 -11.42 11.81
C VAL A 52 7.42 -11.75 10.47
N ASN A 53 8.03 -10.76 9.82
CA ASN A 53 8.75 -10.92 8.55
C ASN A 53 10.21 -10.57 8.77
N LYS A 54 11.09 -11.57 8.78
CA LYS A 54 12.53 -11.37 9.02
C LYS A 54 13.27 -11.16 7.71
N THR A 55 13.63 -9.92 7.42
CA THR A 55 14.37 -9.56 6.22
C THR A 55 15.86 -9.62 6.54
N ARG A 56 16.58 -10.61 5.98
CA ARG A 56 18.04 -10.69 6.12
C ARG A 56 18.70 -9.80 5.05
N GLY A 57 19.37 -8.72 5.48
CA GLY A 57 20.32 -8.01 4.61
C GLY A 57 19.76 -6.83 3.80
N GLY A 58 19.06 -5.89 4.44
CA GLY A 58 18.82 -4.58 3.83
C GLY A 58 20.09 -3.72 3.77
N MET A 59 20.12 -2.72 2.87
CA MET A 59 21.25 -1.79 2.71
C MET A 59 21.56 -0.94 3.97
N ARG A 60 20.64 -0.88 4.94
CA ARG A 60 20.79 -0.13 6.20
C ARG A 60 20.51 -1.06 7.38
N ILE A 61 21.50 -1.24 8.23
CA ILE A 61 21.42 -2.03 9.47
C ILE A 61 22.01 -1.16 10.58
N GLU A 62 21.26 -1.00 11.67
CA GLU A 62 21.70 -0.27 12.87
C GLU A 62 21.79 -1.23 14.05
N SER A 63 22.93 -1.25 14.74
CA SER A 63 23.06 -1.97 16.01
C SER A 63 22.55 -1.09 17.15
N VAL A 64 21.55 -1.57 17.89
CA VAL A 64 20.98 -0.87 19.03
C VAL A 64 21.10 -1.75 20.28
N GLU A 65 21.48 -1.12 21.39
CA GLU A 65 21.54 -1.75 22.70
C GLU A 65 20.54 -1.08 23.65
N TYR A 66 19.71 -1.90 24.29
CA TYR A 66 18.71 -1.45 25.27
C TYR A 66 18.48 -2.55 26.31
N ASN A 67 18.42 -2.20 27.59
CA ASN A 67 18.27 -3.16 28.70
C ASN A 67 19.27 -4.34 28.66
N ASN A 68 20.53 -4.10 28.29
CA ASN A 68 21.60 -5.10 28.14
C ASN A 68 21.35 -6.15 27.03
N GLU A 69 20.35 -5.92 26.16
CA GLU A 69 20.12 -6.72 24.97
C GLU A 69 20.57 -5.93 23.73
N LYS A 70 21.27 -6.60 22.82
CA LYS A 70 21.73 -6.00 21.57
C LYS A 70 20.99 -6.61 20.38
N LEU A 71 20.39 -5.75 19.56
CA LEU A 71 19.70 -6.14 18.33
C LEU A 71 20.30 -5.41 17.13
N ASN A 72 20.29 -6.09 15.98
CA ASN A 72 20.58 -5.47 14.68
C ASN A 72 19.24 -5.21 14.00
N LEU A 73 18.89 -3.93 13.88
CA LEU A 73 17.63 -3.47 13.31
C LEU A 73 17.82 -3.12 11.83
N GLY A 74 16.81 -3.37 11.01
CA GLY A 74 16.84 -3.12 9.57
C GLY A 74 15.43 -3.01 9.00
N PHE A 75 15.04 -3.94 8.13
CA PHE A 75 13.70 -3.93 7.54
C PHE A 75 12.91 -5.17 7.94
N SER A 76 13.22 -5.79 9.09
CA SER A 76 12.31 -6.82 9.61
C SER A 76 11.03 -6.14 10.07
N GLU A 77 9.89 -6.78 9.89
CA GLU A 77 8.61 -6.13 10.15
C GLU A 77 8.02 -6.56 11.49
N ILE A 78 7.51 -5.58 12.22
CA ILE A 78 6.66 -5.80 13.38
C ILE A 78 5.21 -5.56 13.02
N ARG A 79 4.31 -6.11 13.85
CA ARG A 79 2.89 -5.79 13.83
C ARG A 79 2.49 -5.27 15.20
N VAL A 80 1.79 -4.15 15.23
CA VAL A 80 1.21 -3.58 16.45
C VAL A 80 -0.29 -3.57 16.28
N LEU A 81 -1.03 -3.97 17.31
CA LEU A 81 -2.49 -3.94 17.31
C LEU A 81 -2.95 -2.90 18.31
N ASP A 82 -3.99 -2.15 17.98
CA ASP A 82 -4.71 -1.34 18.98
C ASP A 82 -5.75 -2.19 19.73
N SER A 83 -6.42 -1.59 20.71
CA SER A 83 -7.47 -2.24 21.49
C SER A 83 -8.72 -2.64 20.67
N ASN A 84 -8.89 -2.09 19.47
CA ASN A 84 -10.00 -2.37 18.56
C ASN A 84 -9.61 -3.37 17.45
N GLY A 85 -8.39 -3.92 17.49
CA GLY A 85 -7.88 -4.82 16.48
C GLY A 85 -7.40 -4.16 15.19
N ARG A 86 -7.29 -2.82 15.14
CA ARG A 86 -6.59 -2.15 14.03
C ARG A 86 -5.12 -2.52 14.08
N ARG A 87 -4.54 -2.76 12.91
CA ARG A 87 -3.16 -3.25 12.77
C ARG A 87 -2.27 -2.18 12.18
N TYR A 88 -1.03 -2.17 12.62
CA TYR A 88 0.03 -1.31 12.13
C TYR A 88 1.23 -2.16 11.74
N ALA A 89 1.82 -1.86 10.59
CA ALA A 89 3.01 -2.50 10.06
C ALA A 89 4.16 -1.50 10.05
N ALA A 90 5.26 -1.85 10.70
CA ALA A 90 6.43 -0.98 10.82
C ALA A 90 7.72 -1.78 10.65
N PRO A 91 8.81 -1.18 10.13
CA PRO A 91 10.13 -1.78 10.18
C PRO A 91 10.66 -1.74 11.61
N ASP A 92 11.48 -2.71 12.02
CA ASP A 92 12.15 -2.72 13.32
C ASP A 92 13.14 -1.55 13.48
N LEU A 93 13.73 -1.06 12.39
CA LEU A 93 14.57 0.14 12.35
C LEU A 93 13.84 1.42 12.80
N LEU A 94 12.50 1.44 12.77
CA LEU A 94 11.69 2.50 13.37
C LEU A 94 12.18 2.85 14.79
N PHE A 95 12.50 1.83 15.59
CA PHE A 95 12.92 2.00 16.98
C PHE A 95 14.15 2.91 17.08
N HIS A 96 15.17 2.69 16.24
CA HIS A 96 16.38 3.51 16.18
C HIS A 96 16.04 4.97 15.86
N SER A 97 15.14 5.20 14.89
CA SER A 97 14.71 6.54 14.51
C SER A 97 13.97 7.27 15.63
N ILE A 98 13.15 6.56 16.41
CA ILE A 98 12.45 7.14 17.57
C ILE A 98 13.44 7.53 18.66
N ILE A 99 14.31 6.61 19.11
CA ILE A 99 15.22 6.88 20.25
C ILE A 99 16.19 8.04 19.98
N ASN A 100 16.54 8.26 18.71
CA ASN A 100 17.41 9.36 18.28
C ASN A 100 16.66 10.65 18.00
N GLY A 101 15.34 10.68 18.19
CA GLY A 101 14.49 11.86 17.96
C GLY A 101 14.31 12.22 16.48
N ASN A 102 14.64 11.31 15.56
CA ASN A 102 14.53 11.52 14.11
C ASN A 102 13.14 11.18 13.55
N TYR A 103 12.29 10.54 14.36
CA TYR A 103 10.94 10.16 13.99
C TYR A 103 9.98 10.28 15.17
N GLN A 104 8.83 10.91 14.92
CA GLN A 104 7.68 10.91 15.83
C GLN A 104 6.54 10.11 15.18
N PRO A 105 6.16 8.94 15.74
CA PRO A 105 5.04 8.18 15.21
C PRO A 105 3.71 8.91 15.38
N PRO A 106 2.71 8.63 14.52
CA PRO A 106 1.34 9.08 14.74
C PRO A 106 0.81 8.65 16.12
N GLN A 107 0.00 9.50 16.76
CA GLN A 107 -0.50 9.25 18.11
C GLN A 107 -1.23 7.90 18.23
N CYS A 108 -2.07 7.54 17.25
CA CYS A 108 -2.77 6.26 17.28
C CYS A 108 -1.85 5.02 17.28
N PHE A 109 -0.64 5.13 16.71
CA PHE A 109 0.35 4.06 16.81
C PHE A 109 0.99 4.04 18.19
N ILE A 110 1.28 5.21 18.78
CA ILE A 110 1.77 5.33 20.16
C ILE A 110 0.77 4.69 21.12
N ASP A 111 -0.51 5.03 21.01
CA ASP A 111 -1.58 4.47 21.83
C ASP A 111 -1.68 2.95 21.64
N ALA A 112 -1.54 2.43 20.42
CA ALA A 112 -1.51 1.00 20.15
C ALA A 112 -0.31 0.30 20.82
N VAL A 113 0.88 0.91 20.78
CA VAL A 113 2.08 0.39 21.47
C VAL A 113 1.90 0.47 22.99
N MET A 114 1.19 1.45 23.53
CA MET A 114 0.99 1.65 24.97
C MET A 114 -0.12 0.75 25.53
N ASP A 115 -1.29 0.72 24.90
CA ASP A 115 -2.51 0.14 25.44
C ASP A 115 -2.96 -1.14 24.71
N GLY A 116 -2.47 -1.35 23.49
CA GLY A 116 -2.79 -2.52 22.68
C GLY A 116 -2.21 -3.83 23.21
N PRO A 117 -2.68 -4.99 22.70
CA PRO A 117 -2.18 -6.30 23.13
C PRO A 117 -0.69 -6.45 22.80
N LYS A 118 0.09 -6.86 23.81
CA LYS A 118 1.55 -6.99 23.71
C LYS A 118 1.95 -8.38 23.19
N PRO A 119 3.14 -8.52 22.60
CA PRO A 119 3.65 -9.84 22.23
C PRO A 119 3.68 -10.80 23.43
N GLY A 120 3.21 -12.04 23.24
CA GLY A 120 3.08 -13.05 24.30
C GLY A 120 1.73 -13.00 25.05
N THR A 121 0.89 -11.99 24.83
CA THR A 121 -0.49 -12.02 25.32
C THR A 121 -1.36 -12.89 24.42
N LYS A 122 -2.37 -13.55 24.99
CA LYS A 122 -3.27 -14.44 24.22
C LYS A 122 -3.87 -13.76 22.98
N VAL A 123 -4.32 -12.51 23.11
CA VAL A 123 -4.92 -11.75 22.00
C VAL A 123 -3.92 -11.54 20.85
N TYR A 124 -2.66 -11.22 21.18
CA TYR A 124 -1.62 -11.03 20.17
C TYR A 124 -1.20 -12.36 19.53
N GLU A 125 -1.07 -13.42 20.32
CA GLU A 125 -0.74 -14.75 19.79
C GLU A 125 -1.89 -15.34 18.93
N ASP A 126 -3.15 -15.09 19.29
CA ASP A 126 -4.32 -15.46 18.48
C ASP A 126 -4.30 -14.73 17.13
N TYR A 127 -3.84 -13.46 17.09
CA TYR A 127 -3.57 -12.75 15.83
C TYR A 127 -2.43 -13.38 15.03
N LEU A 128 -1.27 -13.62 15.67
CA LEU A 128 -0.11 -14.22 15.01
C LEU A 128 -0.43 -15.60 14.44
N SER A 129 -1.27 -16.38 15.14
CA SER A 129 -1.71 -17.68 14.64
C SER A 129 -2.35 -17.57 13.26
N ARG A 130 -3.07 -16.46 12.98
CA ARG A 130 -3.74 -16.15 11.71
C ARG A 130 -2.87 -15.30 10.77
N TYR A 131 -1.63 -14.97 11.13
CA TYR A 131 -0.74 -14.21 10.25
C TYR A 131 -0.15 -15.13 9.17
N ARG A 132 -0.97 -15.47 8.17
CA ARG A 132 -0.65 -16.35 7.04
C ARG A 132 -1.50 -15.97 5.83
N GLN A 133 -1.06 -16.36 4.64
CA GLN A 133 -1.67 -15.94 3.37
C GLN A 133 -3.16 -16.29 3.28
N GLU A 134 -3.56 -17.50 3.70
CA GLU A 134 -4.96 -17.97 3.63
C GLU A 134 -5.91 -17.17 4.52
N MET A 135 -5.34 -16.47 5.50
CA MET A 135 -6.05 -15.60 6.43
C MET A 135 -5.82 -14.13 6.11
N LEU A 136 -5.36 -13.80 4.89
CA LEU A 136 -5.04 -12.45 4.44
C LEU A 136 -4.23 -11.68 5.49
N TRP A 137 -3.22 -12.36 6.04
CA TRP A 137 -2.26 -11.80 6.99
C TRP A 137 -2.89 -11.29 8.29
N GLY A 138 -3.89 -12.01 8.79
CA GLY A 138 -4.41 -11.83 10.14
C GLY A 138 -5.87 -11.39 10.24
N GLU A 139 -6.67 -11.63 9.20
CA GLU A 139 -8.13 -11.50 9.24
C GLU A 139 -8.81 -12.68 9.93
N SER A 140 -10.06 -12.47 10.37
CA SER A 140 -10.87 -13.51 11.03
C SER A 140 -11.45 -14.48 9.99
N GLU A 141 -11.79 -15.69 10.41
CA GLU A 141 -12.42 -16.67 9.50
C GLU A 141 -13.73 -16.16 8.88
N GLU A 142 -14.47 -15.33 9.61
CA GLU A 142 -15.69 -14.69 9.12
C GLU A 142 -15.37 -13.71 7.98
N VAL A 143 -14.38 -12.84 8.16
CA VAL A 143 -13.93 -11.91 7.12
C VAL A 143 -13.42 -12.67 5.90
N ILE A 144 -12.70 -13.77 6.08
CA ILE A 144 -12.24 -14.61 4.96
C ILE A 144 -13.41 -15.24 4.19
N LYS A 145 -14.41 -15.77 4.89
CA LYS A 145 -15.61 -16.32 4.23
C LYS A 145 -16.35 -15.26 3.41
N ILE A 146 -16.47 -14.04 3.95
CA ILE A 146 -17.11 -12.93 3.24
C ILE A 146 -16.26 -12.48 2.05
N SER A 147 -14.94 -12.32 2.24
CA SER A 147 -14.01 -11.95 1.16
C SER A 147 -14.06 -12.94 0.01
N ASN A 148 -14.01 -14.24 0.30
CA ASN A 148 -14.08 -15.29 -0.71
C ASN A 148 -15.42 -15.31 -1.45
N ARG A 149 -16.53 -15.10 -0.72
CA ARG A 149 -17.86 -14.98 -1.32
C ARG A 149 -17.94 -13.81 -2.29
N LEU A 150 -17.52 -12.62 -1.86
CA LEU A 150 -17.59 -11.41 -2.69
C LEU A 150 -16.64 -11.49 -3.88
N THR A 151 -15.43 -12.02 -3.67
CA THR A 151 -14.47 -12.33 -4.74
C THR A 151 -15.07 -13.29 -5.76
N SER A 152 -15.76 -14.35 -5.31
CA SER A 152 -16.43 -15.31 -6.21
C SER A 152 -17.54 -14.65 -7.02
N CYS A 153 -18.35 -13.77 -6.41
CA CYS A 153 -19.35 -12.99 -7.16
C CYS A 153 -18.68 -12.14 -8.24
N VAL A 154 -17.57 -11.45 -7.92
CA VAL A 154 -16.81 -10.67 -8.91
C VAL A 154 -16.34 -11.55 -10.07
N LEU A 155 -15.63 -12.63 -9.78
CA LEU A 155 -15.04 -13.51 -10.81
C LEU A 155 -16.10 -14.14 -11.72
N ASN A 156 -17.25 -14.50 -11.16
CA ASN A 156 -18.37 -15.08 -11.92
C ASN A 156 -19.23 -14.03 -12.64
N GLY A 157 -19.01 -12.73 -12.42
CA GLY A 157 -19.87 -11.68 -12.99
C GLY A 157 -21.24 -11.56 -12.32
N ASP A 158 -21.39 -12.09 -11.10
CA ASP A 158 -22.64 -12.05 -10.33
C ASP A 158 -22.84 -10.68 -9.66
N ILE A 159 -23.32 -9.73 -10.47
CA ILE A 159 -23.62 -8.35 -10.04
C ILE A 159 -24.69 -8.35 -8.95
N ASP A 160 -25.77 -9.12 -9.11
CA ASP A 160 -26.90 -9.09 -8.19
C ASP A 160 -26.54 -9.68 -6.83
N GLY A 161 -25.81 -10.80 -6.79
CA GLY A 161 -25.32 -11.38 -5.56
C GLY A 161 -24.29 -10.49 -4.85
N LEU A 162 -23.38 -9.86 -5.60
CA LEU A 162 -22.38 -8.94 -5.05
C LEU A 162 -23.05 -7.72 -4.41
N PHE A 163 -23.84 -6.98 -5.18
CA PHE A 163 -24.43 -5.72 -4.69
C PHE A 163 -25.62 -5.96 -3.77
N GLY A 164 -26.36 -7.05 -3.92
CA GLY A 164 -27.38 -7.46 -2.95
C GLY A 164 -26.79 -7.71 -1.56
N PHE A 165 -25.56 -8.24 -1.47
CA PHE A 165 -24.85 -8.35 -0.20
C PHE A 165 -24.33 -6.99 0.30
N LEU A 166 -23.62 -6.25 -0.56
CA LEU A 166 -22.98 -4.98 -0.17
C LEU A 166 -23.98 -3.89 0.22
N ASP A 167 -25.17 -3.87 -0.37
CA ASP A 167 -26.21 -2.89 -0.04
C ASP A 167 -26.76 -3.10 1.37
N ASN A 168 -26.76 -4.34 1.87
CA ASN A 168 -27.13 -4.69 3.24
C ASN A 168 -25.96 -4.63 4.23
N SER A 169 -24.71 -4.68 3.72
CA SER A 169 -23.50 -4.77 4.55
C SER A 169 -22.38 -3.84 4.03
N LYS A 170 -22.66 -2.54 4.01
CA LYS A 170 -21.77 -1.52 3.40
C LYS A 170 -20.34 -1.50 3.95
N SER A 171 -20.13 -1.94 5.19
CA SER A 171 -18.79 -2.01 5.80
C SER A 171 -17.82 -2.94 5.06
N PHE A 172 -18.32 -3.86 4.23
CA PHE A 172 -17.50 -4.80 3.45
C PHE A 172 -17.18 -4.32 2.04
N ILE A 173 -17.58 -3.11 1.62
CA ILE A 173 -17.21 -2.61 0.28
C ILE A 173 -15.69 -2.51 0.13
N ASP A 174 -14.99 -2.13 1.20
CA ASP A 174 -13.54 -2.04 1.25
C ASP A 174 -12.89 -3.32 1.79
N ILE A 175 -13.54 -4.49 1.67
CA ILE A 175 -12.91 -5.74 2.10
C ILE A 175 -11.64 -6.01 1.29
N ILE A 176 -10.62 -6.59 1.93
CA ILE A 176 -9.41 -7.02 1.24
C ILE A 176 -9.60 -8.39 0.59
N THR A 177 -8.96 -8.59 -0.56
CA THR A 177 -8.85 -9.85 -1.28
C THR A 177 -7.37 -10.18 -1.47
N GLU A 178 -7.06 -11.38 -1.98
CA GLU A 178 -5.69 -11.75 -2.36
C GLU A 178 -5.09 -10.81 -3.42
N ASN A 179 -5.96 -10.19 -4.24
CA ASN A 179 -5.58 -9.24 -5.29
C ASN A 179 -5.72 -7.78 -4.84
N GLY A 180 -5.86 -7.50 -3.54
CA GLY A 180 -5.96 -6.14 -3.01
C GLY A 180 -7.39 -5.77 -2.68
N SER A 181 -8.00 -4.87 -3.45
CA SER A 181 -9.40 -4.47 -3.27
C SER A 181 -10.34 -5.33 -4.13
N LEU A 182 -11.64 -5.30 -3.83
CA LEU A 182 -12.65 -5.84 -4.74
C LEU A 182 -12.61 -5.16 -6.11
N LEU A 183 -12.30 -3.86 -6.15
CA LEU A 183 -12.14 -3.11 -7.40
C LEU A 183 -10.95 -3.64 -8.22
N ASN A 184 -9.79 -3.83 -7.58
CA ASN A 184 -8.63 -4.37 -8.27
C ASN A 184 -8.89 -5.80 -8.80
N THR A 185 -9.62 -6.60 -8.03
CA THR A 185 -10.07 -7.92 -8.47
C THR A 185 -10.97 -7.84 -9.71
N ALA A 186 -11.93 -6.91 -9.73
CA ALA A 186 -12.83 -6.72 -10.87
C ALA A 186 -12.09 -6.26 -12.13
N ILE A 187 -11.14 -5.32 -11.98
CA ILE A 187 -10.31 -4.81 -13.08
C ILE A 187 -9.44 -5.93 -13.67
N ILE A 188 -8.71 -6.67 -12.82
CA ILE A 188 -7.85 -7.79 -13.27
C ILE A 188 -8.67 -8.89 -13.95
N ALA A 189 -9.92 -9.11 -13.52
CA ALA A 189 -10.81 -10.09 -14.10
C ALA A 189 -11.58 -9.60 -15.36
N GLY A 190 -11.33 -8.37 -15.82
CA GLY A 190 -12.04 -7.76 -16.97
C GLY A 190 -13.55 -7.59 -16.73
N LYS A 191 -13.95 -7.34 -15.48
CA LYS A 191 -15.35 -7.18 -15.08
C LYS A 191 -15.72 -5.69 -15.01
N THR A 192 -15.66 -5.02 -16.17
CA THR A 192 -15.84 -3.57 -16.32
C THR A 192 -17.11 -3.05 -15.63
N ASP A 193 -18.26 -3.72 -15.81
CA ASP A 193 -19.53 -3.32 -15.19
C ASP A 193 -19.51 -3.39 -13.66
N ILE A 194 -18.84 -4.40 -13.10
CA ILE A 194 -18.66 -4.53 -11.65
C ILE A 194 -17.70 -3.45 -11.15
N ALA A 195 -16.57 -3.24 -11.84
CA ALA A 195 -15.59 -2.21 -11.48
C ALA A 195 -16.24 -0.82 -11.45
N ARG A 196 -16.98 -0.45 -12.50
CA ARG A 196 -17.74 0.80 -12.58
C ARG A 196 -18.70 0.94 -11.40
N LYS A 197 -19.52 -0.06 -11.14
CA LYS A 197 -20.53 -0.01 -10.08
C LYS A 197 -19.92 0.00 -8.67
N LEU A 198 -18.76 -0.64 -8.45
CA LEU A 198 -18.00 -0.51 -7.20
C LEU A 198 -17.50 0.93 -7.00
N ILE A 199 -16.97 1.57 -8.04
CA ILE A 199 -16.54 2.98 -8.00
C ILE A 199 -17.74 3.91 -7.71
N GLU A 200 -18.88 3.69 -8.37
CA GLU A 200 -20.11 4.46 -8.13
C GLU A 200 -20.66 4.29 -6.70
N LYS A 201 -20.50 3.10 -6.12
CA LYS A 201 -20.87 2.79 -4.72
C LYS A 201 -19.89 3.36 -3.69
N GLY A 202 -18.81 4.01 -4.13
CA GLY A 202 -17.86 4.71 -3.25
C GLY A 202 -16.85 3.79 -2.59
N ILE A 203 -16.44 2.71 -3.25
CA ILE A 203 -15.27 1.94 -2.80
C ILE A 203 -14.04 2.86 -2.70
N ASN A 204 -13.17 2.61 -1.73
CA ASN A 204 -11.93 3.34 -1.58
C ASN A 204 -10.94 2.98 -2.72
N ILE A 205 -10.93 3.79 -3.76
CA ILE A 205 -10.08 3.64 -4.95
C ILE A 205 -8.57 3.81 -4.67
N ASP A 206 -8.21 4.37 -3.51
CA ASP A 206 -6.82 4.65 -3.11
C ASP A 206 -6.31 3.71 -2.03
N LYS A 207 -7.06 2.63 -1.73
CA LYS A 207 -6.76 1.77 -0.59
C LYS A 207 -5.30 1.32 -0.59
N PHE A 208 -4.78 0.86 -1.73
CA PHE A 208 -3.40 0.38 -1.86
C PHE A 208 -2.57 1.25 -2.82
N SER A 209 -2.54 2.55 -2.54
CA SER A 209 -1.70 3.53 -3.26
C SER A 209 -2.03 3.67 -4.75
N GLY A 210 -3.32 3.59 -5.09
CA GLY A 210 -3.83 3.79 -6.46
C GLY A 210 -3.42 2.68 -7.43
N SER A 211 -3.15 1.46 -6.93
CA SER A 211 -2.80 0.29 -7.75
C SER A 211 -3.79 0.03 -8.89
N GLU A 212 -5.06 0.35 -8.64
CA GLU A 212 -6.20 0.18 -9.54
C GLU A 212 -6.00 0.91 -10.86
N LEU A 213 -5.35 2.08 -10.86
CA LEU A 213 -5.06 2.83 -12.09
C LEU A 213 -4.12 2.05 -13.01
N ASN A 214 -3.01 1.54 -12.46
CA ASN A 214 -2.05 0.76 -13.24
C ASN A 214 -2.66 -0.56 -13.71
N SER A 215 -3.46 -1.23 -12.86
CA SER A 215 -4.16 -2.45 -13.25
C SER A 215 -5.17 -2.20 -14.38
N ALA A 216 -5.86 -1.05 -14.40
CA ALA A 216 -6.75 -0.70 -15.50
C ALA A 216 -5.98 -0.45 -16.80
N ILE A 217 -4.82 0.23 -16.72
CA ILE A 217 -3.94 0.45 -17.87
C ILE A 217 -3.39 -0.86 -18.42
N ASP A 218 -2.89 -1.75 -17.55
CA ASP A 218 -2.32 -3.05 -17.95
C ASP A 218 -3.38 -3.95 -18.62
N ASN A 219 -4.66 -3.79 -18.28
CA ASN A 219 -5.78 -4.52 -18.89
C ASN A 219 -6.43 -3.78 -20.08
N ASN A 220 -5.93 -2.61 -20.48
CA ASN A 220 -6.51 -1.76 -21.53
C ASN A 220 -7.97 -1.34 -21.26
N GLU A 221 -8.34 -1.18 -19.98
CA GLU A 221 -9.67 -0.74 -19.54
C GLU A 221 -9.76 0.79 -19.53
N THR A 222 -9.66 1.43 -20.70
CA THR A 222 -9.60 2.91 -20.81
C THR A 222 -10.76 3.63 -20.14
N GLU A 223 -11.96 3.04 -20.19
CA GLU A 223 -13.15 3.59 -19.51
C GLU A 223 -12.99 3.61 -17.98
N ILE A 224 -12.40 2.55 -17.41
CA ILE A 224 -12.12 2.51 -15.97
C ILE A 224 -11.00 3.49 -15.63
N VAL A 225 -9.98 3.64 -16.49
CA VAL A 225 -8.93 4.65 -16.32
C VAL A 225 -9.54 6.05 -16.23
N GLU A 226 -10.39 6.43 -17.18
CA GLU A 226 -11.06 7.73 -17.17
C GLU A 226 -11.89 7.91 -15.89
N LEU A 227 -12.70 6.92 -15.52
CA LEU A 227 -13.53 6.99 -14.33
C LEU A 227 -12.71 7.15 -13.04
N LEU A 228 -11.60 6.41 -12.90
CA LEU A 228 -10.70 6.53 -11.75
C LEU A 228 -10.06 7.92 -11.68
N LEU A 229 -9.63 8.47 -12.81
CA LEU A 229 -9.06 9.82 -12.90
C LEU A 229 -10.10 10.90 -12.54
N ILE A 230 -11.34 10.78 -13.03
CA ILE A 230 -12.46 11.67 -12.68
C ILE A 230 -12.75 11.62 -11.17
N LYS A 231 -12.62 10.44 -10.55
CA LYS A 231 -12.81 10.26 -9.10
C LYS A 231 -11.61 10.72 -8.27
N GLY A 232 -10.53 11.19 -8.91
CA GLY A 232 -9.37 11.73 -8.24
C GLY A 232 -8.48 10.67 -7.59
N ILE A 233 -8.37 9.48 -8.21
CA ILE A 233 -7.42 8.45 -7.77
C ILE A 233 -6.01 9.04 -7.64
N PHE A 234 -5.27 8.60 -6.63
CA PHE A 234 -3.87 8.94 -6.45
C PHE A 234 -3.01 8.40 -7.59
N ILE A 235 -2.31 9.29 -8.28
CA ILE A 235 -1.36 8.94 -9.35
C ILE A 235 0.01 8.65 -8.73
N ASN A 236 0.36 7.37 -8.63
CA ASN A 236 1.64 6.96 -8.06
C ASN A 236 2.79 7.13 -9.06
N VAL A 237 3.68 8.09 -8.82
CA VAL A 237 4.88 8.33 -9.65
C VAL A 237 6.19 7.99 -8.90
N ALA A 238 6.13 7.17 -7.86
CA ALA A 238 7.27 6.90 -6.98
C ALA A 238 8.43 6.13 -7.66
N SER A 239 8.13 5.38 -8.72
CA SER A 239 9.09 4.66 -9.55
C SER A 239 8.61 4.57 -10.99
N MET A 240 9.53 4.29 -11.92
CA MET A 240 9.18 4.05 -13.32
C MET A 240 8.16 2.91 -13.50
N SER A 241 8.21 1.88 -12.63
CA SER A 241 7.27 0.74 -12.68
C SER A 241 5.87 1.06 -12.17
N THR A 242 5.74 2.09 -11.33
CA THR A 242 4.45 2.51 -10.76
C THR A 242 3.87 3.72 -11.48
N ASN A 243 4.66 4.45 -12.27
CA ASN A 243 4.20 5.61 -13.02
C ASN A 243 3.24 5.20 -14.17
N PRO A 244 1.96 5.61 -14.14
CA PRO A 244 0.97 5.22 -15.13
C PRO A 244 1.26 5.80 -16.53
N LEU A 245 1.89 6.97 -16.64
CA LEU A 245 2.28 7.54 -17.95
C LEU A 245 3.30 6.63 -18.65
N PHE A 246 4.30 6.14 -17.91
CA PHE A 246 5.29 5.23 -18.47
C PHE A 246 4.65 3.91 -18.95
N LYS A 247 3.69 3.37 -18.19
CA LYS A 247 2.91 2.18 -18.60
C LYS A 247 2.08 2.43 -19.86
N ALA A 248 1.41 3.56 -19.95
CA ALA A 248 0.62 3.94 -21.13
C ALA A 248 1.49 4.10 -22.39
N ILE A 249 2.70 4.65 -22.24
CA ILE A 249 3.67 4.79 -23.34
C ILE A 249 4.16 3.41 -23.83
N VAL A 250 4.53 2.53 -22.90
CA VAL A 250 5.02 1.18 -23.23
C VAL A 250 3.92 0.34 -23.91
N SER A 251 2.67 0.48 -23.48
CA SER A 251 1.51 -0.17 -24.10
C SER A 251 1.05 0.49 -25.40
N ASN A 252 1.63 1.64 -25.79
CA ASN A 252 1.21 2.44 -26.94
C ASN A 252 -0.29 2.85 -26.86
N ASN A 253 -0.81 3.05 -25.64
CA ASN A 253 -2.18 3.46 -25.43
C ASN A 253 -2.28 5.00 -25.45
N ILE A 254 -2.49 5.55 -26.64
CA ILE A 254 -2.53 7.00 -26.89
C ILE A 254 -3.67 7.67 -26.10
N GLU A 255 -4.84 7.03 -26.04
CA GLU A 255 -6.01 7.57 -25.35
C GLU A 255 -5.76 7.68 -23.84
N VAL A 256 -5.16 6.67 -23.22
CA VAL A 256 -4.74 6.74 -21.82
C VAL A 256 -3.68 7.82 -21.60
N VAL A 257 -2.74 8.02 -22.53
CA VAL A 257 -1.78 9.12 -22.43
C VAL A 257 -2.50 10.47 -22.43
N GLU A 258 -3.44 10.69 -23.36
CA GLU A 258 -4.25 11.91 -23.39
C GLU A 258 -5.02 12.12 -22.08
N LEU A 259 -5.66 11.07 -21.56
CA LEU A 259 -6.39 11.12 -20.29
C LEU A 259 -5.49 11.52 -19.12
N LEU A 260 -4.31 10.92 -19.00
CA LEU A 260 -3.35 11.23 -17.93
C LEU A 260 -2.83 12.67 -18.02
N LEU A 261 -2.51 13.15 -19.24
CA LEU A 261 -2.08 14.53 -19.48
C LEU A 261 -3.18 15.53 -19.13
N ASN A 262 -4.42 15.26 -19.53
CA ASN A 262 -5.57 16.11 -19.21
C ASN A 262 -5.85 16.20 -17.70
N HIS A 263 -5.44 15.18 -16.93
CA HIS A 263 -5.54 15.17 -15.46
C HIS A 263 -4.25 15.66 -14.77
N GLY A 264 -3.34 16.29 -15.50
CA GLY A 264 -2.21 17.03 -14.93
C GLY A 264 -1.09 16.16 -14.37
N ILE A 265 -0.90 14.95 -14.91
CA ILE A 265 0.27 14.13 -14.55
C ILE A 265 1.57 14.88 -14.86
N ASP A 266 2.55 14.80 -13.96
CA ASP A 266 3.86 15.39 -14.20
C ASP A 266 4.66 14.57 -15.22
N VAL A 267 4.89 15.17 -16.39
CA VAL A 267 5.66 14.58 -17.49
C VAL A 267 7.18 14.75 -17.32
N SER A 268 7.61 15.64 -16.42
CA SER A 268 9.02 15.99 -16.22
C SER A 268 9.75 15.03 -15.26
N THR A 269 9.00 14.17 -14.55
CA THR A 269 9.58 13.17 -13.66
C THR A 269 10.56 12.27 -14.43
N SER A 270 11.78 12.16 -13.92
CA SER A 270 12.82 11.29 -14.47
C SER A 270 13.20 10.18 -13.49
N TYR A 271 13.58 9.03 -14.04
CA TYR A 271 13.98 7.87 -13.24
C TYR A 271 15.38 7.41 -13.59
N SER A 272 16.17 7.16 -12.55
CA SER A 272 17.50 6.60 -12.62
C SER A 272 17.56 5.28 -11.84
N ASN A 273 18.20 4.27 -12.42
CA ASN A 273 18.57 3.01 -11.77
C ASN A 273 19.96 2.57 -12.27
N GLU A 274 20.38 1.35 -11.92
CA GLU A 274 21.70 0.83 -12.29
C GLU A 274 21.92 0.73 -13.82
N PHE A 275 20.83 0.61 -14.60
CA PHE A 275 20.84 0.41 -16.05
C PHE A 275 20.40 1.63 -16.87
N VAL A 276 19.72 2.60 -16.24
CA VAL A 276 19.04 3.70 -16.90
C VAL A 276 19.33 4.99 -16.14
N ARG A 277 19.66 6.08 -16.85
CA ARG A 277 19.88 7.40 -16.24
C ARG A 277 18.88 8.41 -16.78
N ASP A 278 18.26 9.12 -15.85
CA ASP A 278 17.37 10.27 -16.04
C ASP A 278 16.30 10.05 -17.12
N MET A 279 15.75 8.83 -17.18
CA MET A 279 14.74 8.47 -18.17
C MET A 279 13.44 9.21 -17.88
N THR A 280 13.05 10.07 -18.83
CA THR A 280 11.76 10.78 -18.83
C THR A 280 10.71 10.05 -19.65
N ALA A 281 9.45 10.50 -19.55
CA ALA A 281 8.37 10.03 -20.43
C ALA A 281 8.70 10.30 -21.91
N LEU A 282 9.32 11.44 -22.22
CA LEU A 282 9.73 11.80 -23.58
C LEU A 282 10.81 10.84 -24.13
N ASP A 283 11.81 10.51 -23.32
CA ASP A 283 12.86 9.55 -23.71
C ASP A 283 12.28 8.16 -23.96
N MET A 284 11.31 7.75 -23.14
CA MET A 284 10.59 6.49 -23.31
C MET A 284 9.80 6.51 -24.63
N ALA A 285 9.05 7.56 -24.93
CA ALA A 285 8.30 7.67 -26.18
C ALA A 285 9.21 7.66 -27.43
N LYS A 286 10.41 8.25 -27.35
CA LYS A 286 11.45 8.18 -28.40
C LYS A 286 11.94 6.75 -28.59
N LYS A 287 12.26 6.06 -27.50
CA LYS A 287 12.73 4.66 -27.53
C LYS A 287 11.74 3.71 -28.21
N TYR A 288 10.44 3.93 -28.02
CA TYR A 288 9.37 3.14 -28.63
C TYR A 288 8.88 3.68 -30.00
N ASN A 289 9.54 4.70 -30.56
CA ASN A 289 9.21 5.33 -31.86
C ASN A 289 7.74 5.78 -31.99
N ASN A 290 7.15 6.25 -30.89
CA ASN A 290 5.74 6.63 -30.87
C ASN A 290 5.53 8.10 -31.24
N THR A 291 5.42 8.39 -32.54
CA THR A 291 5.32 9.77 -33.04
C THR A 291 4.08 10.53 -32.55
N LYS A 292 2.97 9.85 -32.27
CA LYS A 292 1.76 10.51 -31.74
C LYS A 292 1.94 10.89 -30.28
N ILE A 293 2.42 9.96 -29.43
CA ILE A 293 2.72 10.24 -28.03
C ILE A 293 3.81 11.32 -27.91
N LEU A 294 4.83 11.30 -28.75
CA LEU A 294 5.87 12.34 -28.75
C LEU A 294 5.27 13.74 -28.91
N LYS A 295 4.37 13.92 -29.88
CA LYS A 295 3.67 15.18 -30.09
C LYS A 295 2.81 15.59 -28.89
N LEU A 296 2.17 14.62 -28.23
CA LEU A 296 1.35 14.88 -27.03
C LEU A 296 2.22 15.34 -25.85
N LEU A 297 3.41 14.77 -25.68
CA LEU A 297 4.32 15.12 -24.59
C LEU A 297 5.08 16.44 -24.82
N GLU A 298 5.15 16.91 -26.07
CA GLU A 298 5.81 18.17 -26.46
C GLU A 298 4.84 19.37 -26.53
N ALA A 299 3.53 19.14 -26.43
CA ALA A 299 2.48 20.16 -26.53
C ALA A 299 2.26 20.91 -25.21
#